data_AF-V4KQ31-F1
#
_entry.id   AF-V4KQ31-F1
#
_cell.length_a   1.000
_cell.length_b   1.000
_cell.length_c   1.000
_cell.angle_alpha   90.00
_cell.angle_beta   90.00
_cell.angle_gamma   90.00
#
_symmetry.space_group_name_H-M   'P 1'
#
loop_
_entity.id
_entity.type
_entity.pdbx_description
1 polymer ?
#
loop_
_entity_poly.entity_id
_entity_poly.type
_entity_poly.pdbx_seq_one_letter_code
_entity_poly.pdbx_strand_id
1 'polypeptide(L)'
;MFKETANDERDKFPSERSSLVDLNDGVDEFFDVPEPSDNDPLDESWTSDYDSDTYSQESRQPKLNSATSLVKKLHDLAVQKRGYVDLHEKAREESSTPCCYGTTLPTDPTCALPCSWTTTDPSTFLIRGKTYLSDQKKVKAKGTLMEMVAADWLKSDKREDDLGSRPGGIVQKYAAKGGPEFFFIVNIQVPGSTTYSLVLYYMMSTPIEEHPLLVSFVNGDDAYRNSRFKLIPYISKGSWIVKQSVGKKACLIGQALEINYFRGKNYIELGVDIGSSTVARGVVSLVLGYLNKLVIEMAFLVQANTEEELPEYLLGTCRLNHLDACKSVSLIP
;
A
#
# COMPACT_ATOMS: atom_id res chain seq x y z
N MET A 1 -34.54 -55.55 23.96
CA MET A 1 -33.65 -56.67 23.55
C MET A 1 -33.12 -56.34 22.18
N PHE A 2 -31.90 -55.77 22.10
CA PHE A 2 -31.18 -55.36 20.87
C PHE A 2 -31.91 -54.31 19.99
N LYS A 3 -31.22 -53.45 19.23
CA LYS A 3 -29.80 -53.44 18.87
C LYS A 3 -29.30 -51.99 18.78
N GLU A 4 -28.14 -51.75 19.38
CA GLU A 4 -27.42 -50.48 19.31
C GLU A 4 -26.29 -50.64 18.27
N THR A 5 -26.06 -49.63 17.43
CA THR A 5 -24.92 -49.61 16.49
C THR A 5 -24.23 -48.27 16.61
N ALA A 6 -23.07 -48.28 17.26
CA ALA A 6 -22.15 -47.15 17.29
C ALA A 6 -21.54 -46.90 15.90
N ASN A 7 -21.16 -45.66 15.63
CA ASN A 7 -20.07 -45.38 14.71
C ASN A 7 -19.25 -44.18 15.19
N ASP A 8 -17.96 -44.22 14.88
CA ASP A 8 -16.87 -43.43 15.48
C ASP A 8 -16.63 -42.12 14.70
N GLU A 9 -17.02 -40.98 15.26
CA GLU A 9 -16.62 -39.67 14.72
C GLU A 9 -15.29 -39.24 15.33
N ARG A 10 -14.25 -39.18 14.49
CA ARG A 10 -12.93 -38.67 14.83
C ARG A 10 -12.73 -37.27 14.28
N ASP A 11 -12.37 -36.35 15.17
CA ASP A 11 -12.06 -34.96 14.87
C ASP A 11 -11.11 -34.79 13.67
N LYS A 12 -11.45 -33.86 12.78
CA LYS A 12 -10.53 -33.37 11.76
C LYS A 12 -10.77 -31.89 11.47
N PHE A 13 -10.09 -31.04 12.25
CA PHE A 13 -10.03 -29.59 12.01
C PHE A 13 -9.57 -29.28 10.57
N PRO A 14 -10.33 -28.47 9.81
CA PRO A 14 -9.81 -27.82 8.61
C PRO A 14 -8.82 -26.72 9.00
N SER A 15 -7.67 -26.69 8.34
CA SER A 15 -6.71 -25.59 8.43
C SER A 15 -7.19 -24.43 7.57
N GLU A 16 -7.85 -23.45 8.17
CA GLU A 16 -8.27 -22.22 7.50
C GLU A 16 -7.06 -21.33 7.18
N ARG A 17 -6.63 -21.34 5.93
CA ARG A 17 -5.84 -20.25 5.35
C ARG A 17 -6.79 -19.13 4.94
N SER A 18 -7.16 -18.26 5.88
CA SER A 18 -7.89 -17.03 5.55
C SER A 18 -7.14 -16.25 4.48
N SER A 19 -7.90 -15.80 3.47
CA SER A 19 -7.40 -14.99 2.36
C SER A 19 -8.22 -13.71 2.27
N LEU A 20 -7.71 -12.69 1.57
CA LEU A 20 -8.36 -11.37 1.44
C LEU A 20 -9.73 -11.43 0.71
N VAL A 21 -10.18 -12.61 0.29
CA VAL A 21 -11.48 -12.86 -0.34
C VAL A 21 -12.64 -12.67 0.67
N ASP A 22 -12.41 -12.99 1.95
CA ASP A 22 -13.46 -13.10 2.99
C ASP A 22 -13.99 -11.74 3.52
N LEU A 23 -13.46 -10.61 3.02
CA LEU A 23 -13.85 -9.25 3.44
C LEU A 23 -14.83 -8.56 2.47
N ASN A 24 -15.56 -9.32 1.66
CA ASN A 24 -16.51 -8.76 0.71
C ASN A 24 -17.91 -8.53 1.30
N ASP A 25 -18.51 -7.43 0.86
CA ASP A 25 -19.96 -7.19 0.91
C ASP A 25 -20.68 -8.38 0.23
N GLY A 26 -21.62 -9.02 0.95
CA GLY A 26 -22.16 -10.36 0.67
C GLY A 26 -23.11 -10.47 -0.53
N VAL A 27 -22.97 -9.57 -1.50
CA VAL A 27 -23.82 -9.43 -2.70
C VAL A 27 -23.00 -9.50 -4.00
N ASP A 28 -21.67 -9.49 -3.90
CA ASP A 28 -20.74 -9.31 -5.03
C ASP A 28 -19.96 -10.62 -5.35
N GLU A 29 -20.60 -11.79 -5.20
CA GLU A 29 -20.08 -13.10 -5.62
C GLU A 29 -20.70 -13.56 -6.96
N PHE A 30 -19.88 -14.18 -7.83
CA PHE A 30 -20.19 -14.64 -9.21
C PHE A 30 -20.56 -13.50 -10.19
N PHE A 31 -19.86 -13.26 -11.29
CA PHE A 31 -19.35 -14.19 -12.30
C PHE A 31 -18.09 -13.63 -12.99
N ASP A 32 -16.94 -14.29 -12.83
CA ASP A 32 -15.79 -14.04 -13.69
C ASP A 32 -15.94 -14.86 -14.99
N VAL A 33 -15.88 -14.15 -16.13
CA VAL A 33 -15.78 -14.79 -17.45
C VAL A 33 -14.34 -15.32 -17.60
N PRO A 34 -14.12 -16.59 -17.97
CA PRO A 34 -12.77 -17.09 -18.18
C PRO A 34 -12.09 -16.43 -19.39
N GLU A 35 -11.01 -15.69 -19.15
CA GLU A 35 -10.07 -15.30 -20.21
C GLU A 35 -9.06 -16.44 -20.48
N PRO A 36 -8.54 -16.57 -21.71
CA PRO A 36 -7.72 -17.72 -22.11
C PRO A 36 -6.39 -17.80 -21.36
N SER A 37 -5.89 -19.03 -21.17
CA SER A 37 -4.61 -19.28 -20.52
C SER A 37 -3.44 -18.93 -21.44
N ASP A 38 -2.66 -17.93 -21.03
CA ASP A 38 -1.31 -17.70 -21.54
C ASP A 38 -0.40 -18.86 -21.07
N ASN A 39 -0.32 -19.90 -21.91
CA ASN A 39 0.65 -20.98 -21.73
C ASN A 39 1.96 -20.59 -22.41
N ASP A 40 2.96 -20.19 -21.62
CA ASP A 40 4.36 -20.15 -22.06
C ASP A 40 5.13 -21.37 -21.50
N PRO A 41 6.14 -21.91 -22.22
CA PRO A 41 6.69 -23.23 -21.90
C PRO A 41 7.63 -23.23 -20.69
N LEU A 42 7.61 -24.34 -19.94
CA LEU A 42 8.60 -24.64 -18.92
C LEU A 42 9.92 -25.08 -19.58
N ASP A 43 11.00 -24.36 -19.29
CA ASP A 43 12.37 -24.82 -19.57
C ASP A 43 12.80 -25.82 -18.48
N GLU A 44 12.48 -27.11 -18.68
CA GLU A 44 13.11 -28.21 -17.95
C GLU A 44 14.24 -28.81 -18.79
N SER A 45 15.48 -28.55 -18.39
CA SER A 45 16.62 -29.41 -18.74
C SER A 45 17.78 -29.19 -17.79
N TRP A 46 18.04 -30.16 -16.91
CA TRP A 46 19.37 -30.70 -16.60
C TRP A 46 19.18 -32.02 -15.85
N THR A 47 19.27 -33.14 -16.57
CA THR A 47 19.27 -34.50 -15.99
C THR A 47 20.63 -34.85 -15.40
N SER A 48 20.62 -35.81 -14.47
CA SER A 48 21.77 -36.42 -13.78
C SER A 48 22.73 -37.17 -14.70
N ASP A 49 23.92 -37.57 -14.20
CA ASP A 49 24.24 -39.00 -13.97
C ASP A 49 25.66 -39.34 -13.39
N TYR A 50 25.68 -40.31 -12.44
CA TYR A 50 26.75 -41.15 -11.82
C TYR A 50 28.05 -40.49 -11.23
N ASP A 51 28.54 -40.69 -9.99
CA ASP A 51 28.75 -41.86 -9.07
C ASP A 51 30.11 -42.60 -9.35
N SER A 52 30.93 -43.12 -8.40
CA SER A 52 30.73 -43.57 -6.99
C SER A 52 31.99 -43.47 -6.06
N ASP A 53 31.82 -43.89 -4.78
CA ASP A 53 32.82 -44.50 -3.84
C ASP A 53 34.00 -43.67 -3.23
N THR A 54 34.58 -43.98 -2.03
CA THR A 54 34.41 -45.06 -1.02
C THR A 54 34.88 -44.62 0.41
N TYR A 55 34.21 -45.08 1.49
CA TYR A 55 34.67 -45.27 2.91
C TYR A 55 35.31 -44.09 3.70
N SER A 56 35.12 -43.90 5.01
CA SER A 56 35.00 -44.89 6.12
C SER A 56 34.26 -44.36 7.38
N GLN A 57 33.86 -45.27 8.26
CA GLN A 57 33.24 -44.98 9.58
C GLN A 57 34.29 -44.57 10.63
N GLU A 58 33.95 -43.68 11.57
CA GLU A 58 33.65 -44.12 12.96
C GLU A 58 33.01 -43.02 13.85
N SER A 59 32.41 -43.47 14.94
CA SER A 59 31.62 -42.67 15.88
C SER A 59 32.47 -42.07 17.03
N ARG A 60 32.03 -40.93 17.59
CA ARG A 60 31.98 -40.61 19.05
C ARG A 60 31.53 -39.16 19.34
N GLN A 61 30.45 -39.03 20.11
CA GLN A 61 30.20 -37.91 21.04
C GLN A 61 30.57 -38.37 22.47
N PRO A 62 30.48 -37.56 23.56
CA PRO A 62 30.16 -36.13 23.69
C PRO A 62 31.15 -35.31 24.58
N LYS A 63 31.03 -33.96 24.60
CA LYS A 63 30.74 -33.12 25.80
C LYS A 63 30.98 -31.61 25.58
N LEU A 64 30.22 -30.79 26.32
CA LEU A 64 30.35 -29.33 26.39
C LEU A 64 31.72 -28.88 26.92
N ASN A 65 32.15 -27.66 26.57
CA ASN A 65 32.92 -26.80 27.48
C ASN A 65 32.80 -25.29 27.18
N SER A 66 32.23 -24.57 28.17
CA SER A 66 32.52 -23.19 28.61
C SER A 66 32.72 -22.05 27.59
N ALA A 67 31.68 -21.24 27.39
CA ALA A 67 31.75 -19.93 26.73
C ALA A 67 32.24 -18.82 27.70
N THR A 68 33.56 -18.71 27.93
CA THR A 68 34.13 -17.71 28.88
C THR A 68 35.36 -16.93 28.38
N SER A 69 35.79 -17.06 27.13
CA SER A 69 36.97 -16.35 26.60
C SER A 69 36.69 -15.07 25.79
N LEU A 70 35.44 -14.80 25.39
CA LEU A 70 35.10 -13.73 24.44
C LEU A 70 34.63 -12.39 25.07
N VAL A 71 34.39 -12.35 26.38
CA VAL A 71 33.80 -11.16 27.06
C VAL A 71 34.86 -10.15 27.55
N LYS A 72 36.15 -10.51 27.56
CA LYS A 72 37.24 -9.67 28.12
C LYS A 72 37.87 -8.67 27.14
N LYS A 73 37.32 -8.46 25.94
CA LYS A 73 37.95 -7.64 24.87
C LYS A 73 37.14 -6.42 24.38
N LEU A 74 36.02 -6.09 25.04
CA LEU A 74 35.16 -4.94 24.67
C LEU A 74 35.05 -3.85 25.75
N HIS A 75 35.66 -4.02 26.93
CA HIS A 75 35.64 -2.98 27.97
C HIS A 75 36.79 -1.95 27.88
N ASP A 76 37.87 -2.25 27.16
CA ASP A 76 39.05 -1.35 27.05
C ASP A 76 38.91 -0.25 25.98
N LEU A 77 37.84 -0.25 25.19
CA LEU A 77 37.53 0.84 24.24
C LEU A 77 36.57 1.90 24.82
N ALA A 78 36.13 1.73 26.07
CA ALA A 78 35.05 2.53 26.66
C ALA A 78 35.52 3.63 27.65
N VAL A 79 36.81 3.95 27.74
CA VAL A 79 37.31 5.08 28.55
C VAL A 79 38.50 5.81 27.90
N GLN A 80 38.24 6.69 26.94
CA GLN A 80 39.02 7.93 26.78
C GLN A 80 38.06 9.10 26.55
N LYS A 81 38.17 10.11 27.41
CA LYS A 81 37.18 11.19 27.56
C LYS A 81 37.86 12.53 27.33
N ARG A 82 37.13 13.45 26.69
CA ARG A 82 37.24 14.91 26.85
C ARG A 82 38.46 15.61 26.20
N GLY A 83 38.24 16.15 25.00
CA GLY A 83 38.73 17.48 24.62
C GLY A 83 37.51 18.38 24.43
N TYR A 84 37.42 19.49 25.16
CA TYR A 84 36.30 20.44 25.10
C TYR A 84 36.84 21.78 24.60
N VAL A 85 36.49 22.13 23.36
CA VAL A 85 36.60 23.49 22.83
C VAL A 85 35.33 23.81 22.05
N ASP A 86 34.86 25.02 22.26
CA ASP A 86 33.59 25.57 21.82
C ASP A 86 33.42 25.60 20.29
N LEU A 87 32.31 25.02 19.81
CA LEU A 87 31.76 25.17 18.46
C LEU A 87 30.22 25.24 18.52
N HIS A 88 29.65 25.75 19.62
CA HIS A 88 28.21 25.67 19.87
C HIS A 88 27.40 26.82 19.26
N GLU A 89 27.82 27.36 18.10
CA GLU A 89 27.07 28.45 17.43
C GLU A 89 27.19 28.50 15.90
N LYS A 90 27.54 27.39 15.24
CA LYS A 90 27.59 27.35 13.76
C LYS A 90 27.09 26.07 13.05
N ALA A 91 26.56 25.11 13.80
CA ALA A 91 26.05 23.84 13.26
C ALA A 91 24.50 23.74 13.35
N ARG A 92 23.78 24.87 13.23
CA ARG A 92 22.31 24.93 13.30
C ARG A 92 21.62 25.42 12.02
N GLU A 93 22.37 25.74 10.96
CA GLU A 93 21.80 26.40 9.76
C GLU A 93 22.05 25.63 8.43
N GLU A 94 22.74 24.48 8.43
CA GLU A 94 23.14 23.77 7.19
C GLU A 94 22.49 22.38 6.96
N SER A 95 21.45 22.00 7.71
CA SER A 95 20.78 20.69 7.52
C SER A 95 19.26 20.69 7.57
N SER A 96 18.61 21.84 7.36
CA SER A 96 17.15 21.94 7.20
C SER A 96 16.80 22.36 5.77
N THR A 97 17.17 21.55 4.77
CA THR A 97 16.48 21.61 3.48
C THR A 97 15.00 21.31 3.76
N PRO A 98 14.05 22.23 3.53
CA PRO A 98 12.65 21.97 3.83
C PRO A 98 12.21 20.76 3.02
N CYS A 99 11.63 19.75 3.67
CA CYS A 99 11.09 18.61 2.93
C CYS A 99 9.96 19.12 2.02
N CYS A 100 10.19 19.08 0.71
CA CYS A 100 9.23 19.53 -0.28
C CYS A 100 8.15 18.46 -0.49
N TYR A 101 7.20 18.39 0.45
CA TYR A 101 6.03 17.52 0.33
C TYR A 101 5.33 17.73 -1.03
N GLY A 102 5.11 16.63 -1.74
CA GLY A 102 4.62 16.56 -3.11
C GLY A 102 5.70 16.55 -4.19
N THR A 103 6.93 16.11 -3.89
CA THR A 103 8.03 16.10 -4.91
C THR A 103 9.03 14.96 -4.78
N THR A 104 8.91 14.06 -3.79
CA THR A 104 9.96 13.05 -3.55
C THR A 104 9.94 11.86 -4.50
N LEU A 105 8.84 11.61 -5.22
CA LEU A 105 8.81 10.74 -6.39
C LEU A 105 8.70 11.56 -7.70
N PRO A 106 9.60 11.36 -8.68
CA PRO A 106 9.48 11.98 -10.01
C PRO A 106 8.32 11.40 -10.81
N THR A 107 7.69 12.25 -11.63
CA THR A 107 6.74 11.79 -12.65
C THR A 107 7.49 11.23 -13.87
N ASP A 108 6.99 10.15 -14.46
CA ASP A 108 7.50 9.59 -15.72
C ASP A 108 6.37 9.04 -16.61
N PRO A 109 5.89 9.84 -17.59
CA PRO A 109 4.93 9.38 -18.58
C PRO A 109 5.40 8.19 -19.44
N THR A 110 6.71 7.96 -19.55
CA THR A 110 7.26 6.88 -20.40
C THR A 110 7.29 5.51 -19.70
N CYS A 111 7.06 5.47 -18.39
CA CYS A 111 7.14 4.26 -17.55
C CYS A 111 8.49 3.52 -17.62
N ALA A 112 9.59 4.20 -17.95
CA ALA A 112 10.93 3.64 -18.07
C ALA A 112 11.76 3.86 -16.80
N LEU A 113 11.54 4.97 -16.08
CA LEU A 113 12.28 5.35 -14.88
C LEU A 113 11.80 4.53 -13.67
N PRO A 114 12.68 3.81 -12.95
CA PRO A 114 12.33 3.17 -11.70
C PRO A 114 12.21 4.19 -10.56
N CYS A 115 11.36 3.89 -9.58
CA CYS A 115 10.99 4.79 -8.50
C CYS A 115 10.34 6.08 -8.99
N SER A 116 9.37 5.94 -9.90
CA SER A 116 8.59 7.03 -10.48
C SER A 116 7.09 6.76 -10.38
N TRP A 117 6.28 7.78 -10.67
CA TRP A 117 4.83 7.67 -10.78
C TRP A 117 4.31 8.24 -12.12
N THR A 118 3.15 7.76 -12.53
CA THR A 118 2.30 8.38 -13.57
C THR A 118 0.84 8.03 -13.29
N THR A 119 -0.10 8.43 -14.15
CA THR A 119 -1.49 7.96 -14.08
C THR A 119 -1.67 6.64 -14.82
N THR A 120 -2.64 5.82 -14.37
CA THR A 120 -3.06 4.61 -15.09
C THR A 120 -4.24 4.95 -15.99
N ASP A 121 -4.33 4.36 -17.19
CA ASP A 121 -5.53 4.45 -18.03
C ASP A 121 -6.78 4.07 -17.22
N PRO A 122 -7.75 4.98 -17.03
CA PRO A 122 -8.99 4.70 -16.33
C PRO A 122 -9.74 3.48 -16.89
N SER A 123 -9.63 3.20 -18.19
CA SER A 123 -10.33 2.08 -18.84
C SER A 123 -9.89 0.68 -18.33
N THR A 124 -8.79 0.63 -17.57
CA THR A 124 -8.29 -0.54 -16.83
C THR A 124 -9.24 -0.97 -15.71
N PHE A 125 -10.00 -0.03 -15.14
CA PHE A 125 -10.81 -0.25 -13.93
C PHE A 125 -12.30 -0.34 -14.26
N LEU A 126 -12.99 -1.27 -13.58
CA LEU A 126 -14.43 -1.47 -13.67
C LEU A 126 -15.14 -0.81 -12.48
N ILE A 127 -16.15 0.02 -12.77
CA ILE A 127 -16.92 0.80 -11.80
C ILE A 127 -18.42 0.58 -11.98
N ARG A 128 -19.25 0.86 -10.98
CA ARG A 128 -20.72 0.67 -11.08
C ARG A 128 -21.32 1.54 -12.19
N GLY A 129 -21.96 0.89 -13.17
CA GLY A 129 -22.63 1.57 -14.28
C GLY A 129 -23.93 2.27 -13.85
N LYS A 130 -24.52 3.06 -14.75
CA LYS A 130 -25.72 3.87 -14.45
C LYS A 130 -26.91 3.03 -13.94
N THR A 131 -27.02 1.78 -14.37
CA THR A 131 -28.10 0.84 -14.03
C THR A 131 -27.71 -0.20 -12.97
N TYR A 132 -26.55 -0.06 -12.34
CA TYR A 132 -25.92 -1.11 -11.50
C TYR A 132 -26.84 -1.68 -10.42
N LEU A 133 -27.62 -0.85 -9.73
CA LEU A 133 -28.52 -1.34 -8.66
C LEU A 133 -29.59 -2.32 -9.17
N SER A 134 -29.90 -2.30 -10.47
CA SER A 134 -30.86 -3.19 -11.13
C SER A 134 -30.21 -4.34 -11.92
N ASP A 135 -29.04 -4.14 -12.54
CA ASP A 135 -28.42 -5.11 -13.45
C ASP A 135 -27.08 -5.70 -12.95
N GLN A 136 -26.52 -5.16 -11.87
CA GLN A 136 -25.20 -5.47 -11.30
C GLN A 136 -24.02 -5.38 -12.30
N LYS A 137 -24.18 -4.60 -13.39
CA LYS A 137 -23.15 -4.50 -14.45
C LYS A 137 -22.19 -3.35 -14.21
N LYS A 138 -20.91 -3.70 -14.03
CA LYS A 138 -19.80 -2.74 -14.00
C LYS A 138 -19.40 -2.37 -15.44
N VAL A 139 -18.94 -1.14 -15.61
CA VAL A 139 -18.46 -0.59 -16.88
C VAL A 139 -17.03 -0.09 -16.73
N LYS A 140 -16.27 -0.03 -17.82
CA LYS A 140 -14.94 0.61 -17.82
C LYS A 140 -15.07 2.09 -17.46
N ALA A 141 -14.21 2.58 -16.58
CA ALA A 141 -14.15 4.01 -16.30
C ALA A 141 -13.70 4.78 -17.54
N LYS A 142 -14.23 6.00 -17.72
CA LYS A 142 -13.95 6.86 -18.89
C LYS A 142 -12.93 7.97 -18.62
N GLY A 143 -12.55 8.16 -17.36
CA GLY A 143 -11.77 9.30 -16.88
C GLY A 143 -11.65 9.29 -15.36
N THR A 144 -10.94 10.26 -14.81
CA THR A 144 -10.90 10.59 -13.38
C THR A 144 -11.53 11.96 -13.15
N LEU A 145 -12.03 12.20 -11.94
CA LEU A 145 -12.51 13.52 -11.51
C LEU A 145 -11.35 14.49 -11.22
N MET A 146 -10.23 13.96 -10.73
CA MET A 146 -9.05 14.71 -10.32
C MET A 146 -7.83 14.25 -11.12
N GLU A 147 -6.86 15.15 -11.25
CA GLU A 147 -5.54 14.86 -11.83
C GLU A 147 -4.56 14.50 -10.72
N MET A 148 -3.71 13.49 -10.94
CA MET A 148 -2.60 13.22 -10.03
C MET A 148 -1.48 14.22 -10.31
N VAL A 149 -1.17 15.08 -9.33
CA VAL A 149 -0.22 16.19 -9.50
C VAL A 149 1.12 15.95 -8.79
N ALA A 150 1.15 15.05 -7.81
CA ALA A 150 2.36 14.69 -7.08
C ALA A 150 2.25 13.32 -6.41
N ALA A 151 3.41 12.75 -6.06
CA ALA A 151 3.53 11.69 -5.08
C ALA A 151 4.77 11.86 -4.20
N ASP A 152 4.71 11.31 -2.98
CA ASP A 152 5.87 11.14 -2.13
C ASP A 152 6.10 9.68 -1.73
N TRP A 153 7.36 9.34 -1.50
CA TRP A 153 7.79 8.08 -0.90
C TRP A 153 8.72 8.38 0.27
N LEU A 154 8.14 8.34 1.47
CA LEU A 154 8.76 8.85 2.70
C LEU A 154 9.07 7.70 3.65
N LYS A 155 10.06 7.90 4.52
CA LYS A 155 10.29 7.08 5.70
C LYS A 155 10.47 7.95 6.94
N SER A 156 9.98 7.48 8.08
CA SER A 156 10.07 8.16 9.37
C SER A 156 10.17 7.14 10.52
N ASP A 157 10.54 7.61 11.71
CA ASP A 157 10.50 6.85 12.95
C ASP A 157 9.08 6.82 13.58
N LYS A 158 8.19 7.69 13.11
CA LYS A 158 6.81 7.88 13.58
C LYS A 158 5.80 7.83 12.42
N ARG A 159 4.52 7.91 12.78
CA ARG A 159 3.39 8.13 11.86
C ARG A 159 3.43 9.58 11.36
N GLU A 160 3.14 9.79 10.08
CA GLU A 160 3.32 11.07 9.39
C GLU A 160 2.01 11.52 8.74
N ASP A 161 1.17 12.12 9.58
CA ASP A 161 -0.15 12.63 9.20
C ASP A 161 -0.13 14.12 8.79
N ASP A 162 -1.26 14.55 8.22
CA ASP A 162 -1.60 15.94 7.85
C ASP A 162 -0.51 16.63 7.03
N LEU A 163 0.05 15.89 6.08
CA LEU A 163 1.03 16.37 5.11
C LEU A 163 0.48 17.55 4.30
N GLY A 164 -0.84 17.57 4.07
CA GLY A 164 -1.55 18.68 3.45
C GLY A 164 -1.41 20.04 4.16
N SER A 165 -1.24 20.09 5.48
CA SER A 165 -1.06 21.37 6.21
C SER A 165 0.39 21.87 6.21
N ARG A 166 1.36 21.03 5.84
CA ARG A 166 2.77 21.30 6.12
C ARG A 166 3.32 22.47 5.28
N PRO A 167 3.98 23.47 5.92
CA PRO A 167 4.57 24.60 5.22
C PRO A 167 5.51 24.18 4.08
N GLY A 168 5.41 24.86 2.94
CA GLY A 168 6.23 24.57 1.75
C GLY A 168 5.79 23.35 0.93
N GLY A 169 4.84 22.53 1.41
CA GLY A 169 4.22 21.46 0.64
C GLY A 169 3.40 21.98 -0.56
N ILE A 170 3.15 21.11 -1.53
CA ILE A 170 2.39 21.45 -2.76
C ILE A 170 1.03 22.08 -2.44
N VAL A 171 0.28 21.51 -1.50
CA VAL A 171 -1.07 21.95 -1.11
C VAL A 171 -1.05 23.39 -0.57
N GLN A 172 -0.08 23.72 0.29
CA GLN A 172 0.07 25.07 0.85
C GLN A 172 0.55 26.09 -0.19
N LYS A 173 1.37 25.67 -1.17
CA LYS A 173 1.77 26.52 -2.31
C LYS A 173 0.59 26.90 -3.21
N TYR A 174 -0.42 26.04 -3.35
CA TYR A 174 -1.67 26.38 -4.04
C TYR A 174 -2.61 27.19 -3.15
N ALA A 175 -2.77 26.82 -1.88
CA ALA A 175 -3.59 27.58 -0.91
C ALA A 175 -3.16 29.06 -0.82
N ALA A 176 -1.85 29.33 -0.87
CA ALA A 176 -1.29 30.68 -0.86
C ALA A 176 -1.63 31.53 -2.10
N LYS A 177 -2.04 30.91 -3.23
CA LYS A 177 -2.53 31.61 -4.43
C LYS A 177 -4.01 31.98 -4.32
N GLY A 178 -4.77 31.31 -3.45
CA GLY A 178 -6.21 31.56 -3.26
C GLY A 178 -7.10 31.18 -4.43
N GLY A 179 -6.65 30.24 -5.28
CA GLY A 179 -7.47 29.70 -6.38
C GLY A 179 -8.50 28.66 -5.92
N PRO A 180 -9.28 28.11 -6.86
CA PRO A 180 -10.33 27.12 -6.58
C PRO A 180 -9.79 25.70 -6.34
N GLU A 181 -8.48 25.47 -6.42
CA GLU A 181 -7.91 24.13 -6.45
C GLU A 181 -8.11 23.36 -5.15
N PHE A 182 -8.77 22.20 -5.24
CA PHE A 182 -9.02 21.30 -4.12
C PHE A 182 -8.17 20.03 -4.25
N PHE A 183 -7.55 19.61 -3.13
CA PHE A 183 -6.70 18.42 -3.08
C PHE A 183 -7.37 17.26 -2.33
N PHE A 184 -7.28 16.07 -2.90
CA PHE A 184 -7.60 14.81 -2.24
C PHE A 184 -6.29 14.03 -2.08
N ILE A 185 -5.89 13.78 -0.84
CA ILE A 185 -4.60 13.19 -0.52
C ILE A 185 -4.83 11.80 0.05
N VAL A 186 -4.23 10.77 -0.56
CA VAL A 186 -4.22 9.42 -0.02
C VAL A 186 -2.82 9.14 0.53
N ASN A 187 -2.73 9.02 1.85
CA ASN A 187 -1.48 8.79 2.58
C ASN A 187 -1.50 7.36 3.13
N ILE A 188 -0.93 6.42 2.36
CA ILE A 188 -0.86 5.00 2.70
C ILE A 188 0.35 4.78 3.58
N GLN A 189 0.10 4.52 4.87
CA GLN A 189 1.12 4.37 5.89
C GLN A 189 1.31 2.89 6.26
N VAL A 190 2.56 2.46 6.32
CA VAL A 190 2.95 1.10 6.68
C VAL A 190 3.80 1.15 7.95
N PRO A 191 3.20 0.94 9.14
CA PRO A 191 3.94 0.93 10.40
C PRO A 191 4.93 -0.23 10.49
N GLY A 192 6.04 0.02 11.18
CA GLY A 192 7.09 -0.97 11.44
C GLY A 192 8.20 -0.36 12.30
N SER A 193 9.38 -0.98 12.32
CA SER A 193 10.60 -0.37 12.89
C SER A 193 11.05 0.88 12.13
N THR A 194 10.62 1.00 10.89
CA THR A 194 10.63 2.20 10.07
C THR A 194 9.25 2.31 9.46
N THR A 195 8.58 3.44 9.65
CA THR A 195 7.29 3.70 9.05
C THR A 195 7.52 4.22 7.64
N TYR A 196 6.90 3.59 6.65
CA TYR A 196 6.91 4.08 5.26
C TYR A 196 5.58 4.75 4.95
N SER A 197 5.62 5.88 4.24
CA SER A 197 4.43 6.58 3.77
C SER A 197 4.50 6.77 2.25
N LEU A 198 3.52 6.20 1.54
CA LEU A 198 3.26 6.49 0.14
C LEU A 198 2.13 7.51 0.08
N VAL A 199 2.44 8.72 -0.39
CA VAL A 199 1.51 9.84 -0.42
C VAL A 199 1.16 10.15 -1.86
N LEU A 200 -0.14 10.20 -2.17
CA LEU A 200 -0.66 10.43 -3.52
C LEU A 200 -1.52 11.68 -3.47
N TYR A 201 -1.12 12.72 -4.23
CA TYR A 201 -1.82 14.01 -4.25
C TYR A 201 -2.62 14.13 -5.54
N TYR A 202 -3.93 14.11 -5.40
CA TYR A 202 -4.88 14.40 -6.47
C TYR A 202 -5.39 15.82 -6.33
N MET A 203 -5.60 16.51 -7.44
CA MET A 203 -6.07 17.89 -7.48
C MET A 203 -7.20 18.03 -8.51
N MET A 204 -8.23 18.81 -8.17
CA MET A 204 -9.20 19.32 -9.13
C MET A 204 -9.16 20.84 -9.16
N SER A 205 -9.36 21.42 -10.35
CA SER A 205 -9.36 22.86 -10.59
C SER A 205 -10.78 23.46 -10.62
N THR A 206 -11.82 22.63 -10.59
CA THR A 206 -13.22 23.04 -10.44
C THR A 206 -13.64 22.99 -8.96
N PRO A 207 -14.66 23.76 -8.55
CA PRO A 207 -15.22 23.68 -7.21
C PRO A 207 -15.76 22.28 -6.88
N ILE A 208 -15.60 21.82 -5.64
CA ILE A 208 -16.14 20.51 -5.21
C ILE A 208 -17.67 20.48 -5.27
N GLU A 209 -18.30 21.64 -5.19
CA GLU A 209 -19.75 21.87 -5.20
C GLU A 209 -20.44 21.35 -6.47
N GLU A 210 -19.70 21.19 -7.58
CA GLU A 210 -20.20 20.58 -8.82
C GLU A 210 -20.40 19.05 -8.69
N HIS A 211 -19.92 18.43 -7.61
CA HIS A 211 -19.89 16.97 -7.40
C HIS A 211 -20.52 16.56 -6.05
N PRO A 212 -21.86 16.46 -5.95
CA PRO A 212 -22.58 16.27 -4.67
C PRO A 212 -22.12 15.08 -3.82
N LEU A 213 -21.77 13.95 -4.44
CA LEU A 213 -21.24 12.77 -3.73
C LEU A 213 -19.85 13.05 -3.11
N LEU A 214 -18.99 13.80 -3.81
CA LEU A 214 -17.70 14.23 -3.26
C LEU A 214 -17.89 15.26 -2.13
N VAL A 215 -18.80 16.23 -2.27
CA VAL A 215 -19.15 17.17 -1.19
C VAL A 215 -19.60 16.41 0.06
N SER A 216 -20.48 15.43 -0.13
CA SER A 216 -21.01 14.58 0.95
C SER A 216 -19.91 13.75 1.62
N PHE A 217 -18.95 13.25 0.85
CA PHE A 217 -17.78 12.53 1.38
C PHE A 217 -16.82 13.46 2.15
N VAL A 218 -16.51 14.62 1.58
CA VAL A 218 -15.58 15.60 2.19
C VAL A 218 -16.15 16.15 3.50
N ASN A 219 -17.44 16.47 3.53
CA ASN A 219 -18.10 17.10 4.68
C ASN A 219 -18.84 16.12 5.61
N GLY A 220 -18.91 14.83 5.27
CA GLY A 220 -19.55 13.80 6.08
C GLY A 220 -18.80 13.47 7.37
N ASP A 221 -19.29 12.47 8.11
CA ASP A 221 -18.58 11.87 9.23
C ASP A 221 -17.72 10.67 8.79
N ASP A 222 -16.90 10.15 9.69
CA ASP A 222 -16.00 9.04 9.38
C ASP A 222 -16.77 7.74 9.08
N ALA A 223 -17.98 7.56 9.62
CA ALA A 223 -18.84 6.41 9.27
C ALA A 223 -19.31 6.47 7.81
N TYR A 224 -19.73 7.65 7.33
CA TYR A 224 -20.08 7.90 5.93
C TYR A 224 -18.87 7.69 5.01
N ARG A 225 -17.68 8.17 5.40
CA ARG A 225 -16.45 8.02 4.61
C ARG A 225 -15.99 6.57 4.55
N ASN A 226 -15.91 5.90 5.71
CA ASN A 226 -15.46 4.52 5.83
C ASN A 226 -16.35 3.55 5.05
N SER A 227 -17.67 3.74 5.10
CA SER A 227 -18.64 2.91 4.37
C SER A 227 -18.66 3.11 2.85
N ARG A 228 -17.89 4.07 2.29
CA ARG A 228 -17.88 4.36 0.85
C ARG A 228 -16.51 4.45 0.20
N PHE A 229 -15.42 4.72 0.92
CA PHE A 229 -14.11 4.88 0.29
C PHE A 229 -13.61 3.55 -0.26
N LYS A 230 -13.35 3.49 -1.57
CA LYS A 230 -12.89 2.30 -2.29
C LYS A 230 -11.48 2.46 -2.83
N LEU A 231 -10.74 1.35 -2.81
CA LEU A 231 -9.52 1.12 -3.58
C LEU A 231 -9.76 -0.03 -4.57
N ILE A 232 -9.36 0.15 -5.83
CA ILE A 232 -9.22 -0.93 -6.82
C ILE A 232 -7.72 -1.10 -7.12
N PRO A 233 -7.07 -2.16 -6.60
CA PRO A 233 -5.66 -2.42 -6.87
C PRO A 233 -5.48 -3.23 -8.15
N TYR A 234 -4.35 -3.07 -8.82
CA TYR A 234 -3.95 -3.90 -9.96
C TYR A 234 -2.42 -3.99 -10.06
N ILE A 235 -1.89 -5.21 -10.16
CA ILE A 235 -0.45 -5.44 -10.34
C ILE A 235 -0.20 -5.84 -11.80
N SER A 236 0.11 -4.85 -12.65
CA SER A 236 0.34 -5.08 -14.08
C SER A 236 1.63 -5.87 -14.31
N LYS A 237 2.71 -5.56 -13.59
CA LYS A 237 3.99 -6.31 -13.59
C LYS A 237 4.34 -6.78 -12.17
N GLY A 238 4.68 -8.06 -12.04
CA GLY A 238 5.01 -8.69 -10.75
C GLY A 238 4.88 -10.21 -10.81
N SER A 239 5.40 -10.91 -9.81
CA SER A 239 5.28 -12.37 -9.70
C SER A 239 3.83 -12.78 -9.41
N TRP A 240 3.42 -13.97 -9.89
CA TRP A 240 2.06 -14.48 -9.71
C TRP A 240 1.60 -14.46 -8.24
N ILE A 241 2.47 -14.85 -7.30
CA ILE A 241 2.17 -14.82 -5.86
C ILE A 241 1.81 -13.40 -5.36
N VAL A 242 2.50 -12.36 -5.82
CA VAL A 242 2.17 -10.97 -5.45
C VAL A 242 0.85 -10.54 -6.10
N LYS A 243 0.64 -10.87 -7.39
CA LYS A 243 -0.62 -10.58 -8.09
C LYS A 243 -1.82 -11.23 -7.38
N GLN A 244 -1.67 -12.48 -6.95
CA GLN A 244 -2.71 -13.24 -6.23
C GLN A 244 -2.97 -12.69 -4.83
N SER A 245 -1.93 -12.29 -4.08
CA SER A 245 -2.09 -11.75 -2.72
C SER A 245 -2.71 -10.34 -2.69
N VAL A 246 -2.45 -9.51 -3.70
CA VAL A 246 -3.05 -8.17 -3.82
C VAL A 246 -4.47 -8.23 -4.41
N GLY A 247 -4.71 -9.16 -5.34
CA GLY A 247 -5.98 -9.28 -6.05
C GLY A 247 -6.21 -8.17 -7.08
N LYS A 248 -7.43 -8.12 -7.62
CA LYS A 248 -7.90 -7.10 -8.59
C LYS A 248 -9.28 -6.50 -8.26
N LYS A 249 -9.95 -6.99 -7.21
CA LYS A 249 -11.32 -6.60 -6.86
C LYS A 249 -11.32 -5.29 -6.07
N ALA A 250 -12.33 -4.45 -6.29
CA ALA A 250 -12.56 -3.26 -5.50
C ALA A 250 -12.82 -3.63 -4.02
N CYS A 251 -12.16 -2.95 -3.09
CA CYS A 251 -12.32 -3.12 -1.65
C CYS A 251 -12.79 -1.81 -1.01
N LEU A 252 -13.77 -1.87 -0.10
CA LEU A 252 -14.16 -0.76 0.77
C LEU A 252 -13.09 -0.58 1.86
N ILE A 253 -12.00 0.10 1.50
CA ILE A 253 -10.79 0.16 2.31
C ILE A 253 -11.01 0.81 3.68
N GLY A 254 -11.97 1.73 3.81
CA GLY A 254 -12.36 2.32 5.11
C GLY A 254 -13.18 1.41 6.03
N GLN A 255 -13.70 0.28 5.53
CA GLN A 255 -14.25 -0.79 6.37
C GLN A 255 -13.18 -1.82 6.76
N ALA A 256 -12.12 -1.96 5.95
CA ALA A 256 -11.07 -2.95 6.16
C ALA A 256 -9.86 -2.44 6.98
N LEU A 257 -9.67 -1.11 7.06
CA LEU A 257 -8.54 -0.44 7.70
C LEU A 257 -8.99 0.77 8.52
N GLU A 258 -8.14 1.19 9.45
CA GLU A 258 -8.31 2.47 10.14
C GLU A 258 -7.82 3.60 9.22
N ILE A 259 -8.63 4.65 9.07
CA ILE A 259 -8.30 5.83 8.28
C ILE A 259 -8.50 7.07 9.15
N ASN A 260 -7.46 7.86 9.32
CA ASN A 260 -7.56 9.17 9.96
C ASN A 260 -7.83 10.22 8.88
N TYR A 261 -8.85 11.05 9.08
CA TYR A 261 -9.27 12.08 8.14
C TYR A 261 -8.83 13.48 8.61
N PHE A 262 -8.05 14.18 7.78
CA PHE A 262 -7.61 15.56 8.06
C PHE A 262 -8.20 16.51 7.02
N ARG A 263 -8.93 17.53 7.46
CA ARG A 263 -9.62 18.49 6.59
C ARG A 263 -9.03 19.89 6.80
N GLY A 264 -8.29 20.37 5.80
CA GLY A 264 -7.85 21.76 5.74
C GLY A 264 -8.89 22.69 5.11
N LYS A 265 -8.45 23.81 4.54
CA LYS A 265 -9.32 24.69 3.73
C LYS A 265 -9.56 24.09 2.34
N ASN A 266 -8.48 23.84 1.62
CA ASN A 266 -8.47 23.39 0.22
C ASN A 266 -8.05 21.92 0.03
N TYR A 267 -8.10 21.09 1.09
CA TYR A 267 -7.80 19.67 0.96
C TYR A 267 -8.56 18.78 1.96
N ILE A 268 -8.64 17.50 1.63
CA ILE A 268 -8.84 16.40 2.59
C ILE A 268 -7.71 15.38 2.43
N GLU A 269 -7.18 14.89 3.55
CA GLU A 269 -6.17 13.83 3.61
C GLU A 269 -6.72 12.60 4.32
N LEU A 270 -6.44 11.43 3.74
CA LEU A 270 -6.83 10.12 4.23
C LEU A 270 -5.54 9.38 4.64
N GLY A 271 -5.23 9.41 5.93
CA GLY A 271 -4.12 8.67 6.53
C GLY A 271 -4.52 7.23 6.79
N VAL A 272 -4.35 6.37 5.78
CA VAL A 272 -4.71 4.95 5.78
C VAL A 272 -3.64 4.13 6.52
N ASP A 273 -4.00 3.54 7.64
CA ASP A 273 -3.10 2.71 8.44
C ASP A 273 -3.18 1.24 8.02
N ILE A 274 -2.21 0.78 7.23
CA ILE A 274 -2.10 -0.63 6.83
C ILE A 274 -1.81 -1.55 8.02
N GLY A 275 -1.28 -1.00 9.13
CA GLY A 275 -0.96 -1.71 10.35
C GLY A 275 -2.18 -2.25 11.09
N SER A 276 -3.35 -1.61 10.96
CA SER A 276 -4.56 -1.96 11.71
C SER A 276 -5.15 -3.34 11.35
N SER A 277 -4.84 -3.87 10.15
CA SER A 277 -5.27 -5.20 9.70
C SER A 277 -4.11 -6.20 9.64
N THR A 278 -4.29 -7.37 10.24
CA THR A 278 -3.37 -8.51 10.13
C THR A 278 -3.18 -8.96 8.69
N VAL A 279 -4.27 -8.99 7.92
CA VAL A 279 -4.28 -9.43 6.51
C VAL A 279 -3.56 -8.40 5.64
N ALA A 280 -3.84 -7.10 5.81
CA ALA A 280 -3.18 -6.05 5.05
C ALA A 280 -1.67 -5.95 5.37
N ARG A 281 -1.29 -6.11 6.65
CA ARG A 281 0.13 -6.26 7.04
C ARG A 281 0.81 -7.44 6.35
N GLY A 282 0.13 -8.59 6.23
CA GLY A 282 0.65 -9.75 5.50
C GLY A 282 0.91 -9.45 4.03
N VAL A 283 -0.07 -8.86 3.34
CA VAL A 283 0.05 -8.50 1.92
C VAL A 283 1.12 -7.42 1.69
N VAL A 284 1.15 -6.36 2.49
CA VAL A 284 2.13 -5.28 2.29
C VAL A 284 3.56 -5.73 2.60
N SER A 285 3.75 -6.63 3.57
CA SER A 285 5.06 -7.23 3.86
C SER A 285 5.59 -8.03 2.67
N LEU A 286 4.72 -8.77 1.98
CA LEU A 286 5.07 -9.42 0.72
C LEU A 286 5.39 -8.39 -0.38
N VAL A 287 4.54 -7.38 -0.58
CA VAL A 287 4.72 -6.34 -1.61
C VAL A 287 6.04 -5.59 -1.42
N LEU A 288 6.39 -5.19 -0.18
CA LEU A 288 7.65 -4.52 0.13
C LEU A 288 8.88 -5.36 -0.24
N GLY A 289 8.82 -6.68 -0.04
CA GLY A 289 9.90 -7.61 -0.42
C GLY A 289 10.12 -7.73 -1.94
N TYR A 290 9.14 -7.36 -2.76
CA TYR A 290 9.22 -7.39 -4.22
C TYR A 290 9.18 -6.00 -4.89
N LEU A 291 9.09 -4.92 -4.11
CA LEU A 291 8.68 -3.58 -4.55
C LEU A 291 9.39 -3.09 -5.83
N ASN A 292 10.70 -3.30 -5.91
CA ASN A 292 11.53 -2.88 -7.05
C ASN A 292 11.33 -3.69 -8.34
N LYS A 293 10.54 -4.77 -8.30
CA LYS A 293 10.15 -5.61 -9.45
C LYS A 293 8.67 -5.42 -9.84
N LEU A 294 7.92 -4.62 -9.09
CA LEU A 294 6.49 -4.41 -9.32
C LEU A 294 6.21 -3.18 -10.17
N VAL A 295 5.11 -3.24 -10.92
CA VAL A 295 4.35 -2.07 -11.35
C VAL A 295 3.00 -2.16 -10.66
N ILE A 296 2.73 -1.21 -9.77
CA ILE A 296 1.54 -1.17 -8.92
C ILE A 296 0.63 -0.09 -9.46
N GLU A 297 -0.58 -0.46 -9.85
CA GLU A 297 -1.60 0.43 -10.35
C GLU A 297 -2.78 0.45 -9.36
N MET A 298 -3.32 1.63 -9.09
CA MET A 298 -4.41 1.81 -8.13
C MET A 298 -5.40 2.84 -8.65
N ALA A 299 -6.67 2.65 -8.31
CA ALA A 299 -7.72 3.64 -8.51
C ALA A 299 -8.53 3.83 -7.22
N PHE A 300 -8.89 5.09 -6.93
CA PHE A 300 -9.68 5.46 -5.77
C PHE A 300 -11.03 6.02 -6.20
N LEU A 301 -12.09 5.69 -5.45
CA LEU A 301 -13.44 6.17 -5.71
C LEU A 301 -14.31 6.21 -4.44
N VAL A 302 -15.41 6.95 -4.50
CA VAL A 302 -16.49 6.91 -3.50
C VAL A 302 -17.57 5.98 -4.03
N GLN A 303 -18.00 5.01 -3.22
CA GLN A 303 -19.08 4.09 -3.59
C GLN A 303 -20.41 4.83 -3.74
N ALA A 304 -21.08 4.62 -4.88
CA ALA A 304 -22.47 4.97 -5.09
C ALA A 304 -23.39 3.88 -4.52
N ASN A 305 -24.36 4.30 -3.71
CA ASN A 305 -25.36 3.48 -3.03
C ASN A 305 -26.80 3.80 -3.49
N THR A 306 -27.05 4.95 -4.13
CA THR A 306 -28.37 5.31 -4.71
C THR A 306 -28.32 5.48 -6.23
N GLU A 307 -29.48 5.59 -6.90
CA GLU A 307 -29.54 5.78 -8.36
C GLU A 307 -29.02 7.16 -8.78
N GLU A 308 -29.19 8.18 -7.94
CA GLU A 308 -28.72 9.55 -8.16
C GLU A 308 -27.20 9.69 -8.00
N GLU A 309 -26.58 8.79 -7.22
CA GLU A 309 -25.13 8.68 -7.06
C GLU A 309 -24.47 7.94 -8.25
N LEU A 310 -25.24 7.36 -9.18
CA LEU A 310 -24.73 6.58 -10.32
C LEU A 310 -24.71 7.36 -11.67
N PRO A 311 -23.76 7.02 -12.58
CA PRO A 311 -22.69 6.04 -12.44
C PRO A 311 -21.59 6.48 -11.47
N GLU A 312 -20.86 5.52 -10.92
CA GLU A 312 -19.61 5.82 -10.19
C GLU A 312 -18.60 6.53 -11.12
N TYR A 313 -17.65 7.23 -10.52
CA TYR A 313 -16.48 7.82 -11.17
C TYR A 313 -15.24 7.61 -10.32
N LEU A 314 -14.08 7.50 -10.97
CA LEU A 314 -12.80 7.45 -10.26
C LEU A 314 -12.44 8.86 -9.77
N LEU A 315 -12.05 9.00 -8.51
CA LEU A 315 -11.43 10.23 -8.01
C LEU A 315 -10.09 10.44 -8.71
N GLY A 316 -9.24 9.42 -8.73
CA GLY A 316 -7.92 9.44 -9.34
C GLY A 316 -7.35 8.03 -9.55
N THR A 317 -6.34 7.93 -10.42
CA THR A 317 -5.53 6.72 -10.62
C THR A 317 -4.05 7.02 -10.40
N CYS A 318 -3.27 6.01 -10.02
CA CYS A 318 -1.81 6.08 -10.06
C CYS A 318 -1.21 4.78 -10.57
N ARG A 319 -0.07 4.90 -11.24
CA ARG A 319 0.86 3.83 -11.60
C ARG A 319 2.20 4.12 -10.97
N LEU A 320 2.71 3.20 -10.16
CA LEU A 320 3.96 3.30 -9.42
C LEU A 320 4.94 2.29 -10.00
N ASN A 321 6.07 2.78 -10.50
CA ASN A 321 6.99 1.99 -11.31
C ASN A 321 8.23 1.60 -10.50
N HIS A 322 8.40 0.32 -10.20
CA HIS A 322 9.63 -0.22 -9.61
C HIS A 322 10.12 0.58 -8.38
N LEU A 323 9.22 0.83 -7.42
CA LEU A 323 9.54 1.58 -6.20
C LEU A 323 10.60 0.85 -5.36
N ASP A 324 11.43 1.59 -4.63
CA ASP A 324 12.54 1.05 -3.83
C ASP A 324 12.48 1.63 -2.41
N ALA A 325 12.33 0.78 -1.41
CA ALA A 325 12.30 1.18 0.00
C ALA A 325 13.58 1.93 0.42
N CYS A 326 14.74 1.59 -0.15
CA CYS A 326 16.00 2.28 0.14
C CYS A 326 15.99 3.75 -0.33
N LYS A 327 15.26 4.06 -1.41
CA LYS A 327 15.15 5.42 -1.97
C LYS A 327 14.04 6.28 -1.35
N SER A 328 13.33 5.77 -0.34
CA SER A 328 12.42 6.59 0.46
C SER A 328 13.17 7.76 1.09
N VAL A 329 12.59 8.96 1.05
CA VAL A 329 13.18 10.15 1.67
C VAL A 329 12.93 10.12 3.17
N SER A 330 14.00 10.22 3.96
CA SER A 330 13.87 10.36 5.42
C SER A 330 13.30 11.72 5.77
N LEU A 331 12.18 11.72 6.48
CA LEU A 331 11.78 12.85 7.29
C LEU A 331 12.63 12.84 8.56
N ILE A 332 13.37 13.93 8.80
CA ILE A 332 14.09 14.15 10.05
C ILE A 332 13.14 14.90 11.00
N PRO A 333 13.00 14.49 12.27
CA PRO A 333 12.05 15.08 13.23
C PRO A 333 12.16 16.59 13.47
#